data_AF-A0A9E5I933-F1
#
_entry.id   AF-A0A9E5I933-F1
#
_cell.length_a   1.000
_cell.length_b   1.000
_cell.length_c   1.000
_cell.angle_alpha   90.00
_cell.angle_beta   90.00
_cell.angle_gamma   90.00
#
_symmetry.space_group_name_H-M   'P 1'
#
loop_
_entity.id
_entity.type
_entity.pdbx_description
1 polymer ?
#
loop_
_entity_poly.entity_id
_entity_poly.type
_entity_poly.pdbx_seq_one_letter_code
_entity_poly.pdbx_strand_id
1 'polypeptide(L)' 'MTARTACHGLQVDTILYRFIEDKVLPGTGIDSDRWWRGFAQIVHDLSPMNEQLLAERDRMQSELDAWH' A
#
# COMPACT_ATOMS: atom_id res chain seq x y z
N MET A 1 -5.92 1.68 -20.05
CA MET A 1 -6.42 1.29 -18.71
C MET A 1 -5.64 0.07 -18.29
N THR A 2 -5.01 0.09 -17.12
CA THR A 2 -4.37 -1.11 -16.55
C THR A 2 -5.44 -2.01 -15.94
N ALA A 3 -5.33 -3.32 -16.20
CA ALA A 3 -6.19 -4.31 -15.58
C ALA A 3 -5.92 -4.36 -14.07
N ARG A 4 -6.98 -4.56 -13.27
CA ARG A 4 -6.91 -4.66 -11.82
C ARG A 4 -7.42 -6.02 -11.34
N THR A 5 -6.79 -6.55 -10.31
CA THR A 5 -7.20 -7.74 -9.57
C THR A 5 -7.70 -7.33 -8.18
N ALA A 6 -8.91 -7.75 -7.82
CA ALA A 6 -9.48 -7.47 -6.50
C ALA A 6 -8.89 -8.41 -5.44
N CYS A 7 -8.37 -7.85 -4.34
CA CYS A 7 -7.71 -8.62 -3.27
C CYS A 7 -8.11 -8.03 -1.91
N HIS A 8 -9.00 -8.71 -1.17
CA HIS A 8 -9.38 -8.32 0.20
C HIS A 8 -9.73 -6.82 0.35
N GLY A 9 -10.50 -6.27 -0.60
CA GLY A 9 -10.89 -4.85 -0.62
C GLY A 9 -9.93 -3.90 -1.36
N LEU A 10 -8.73 -4.37 -1.71
CA LEU A 10 -7.80 -3.64 -2.58
C LEU A 10 -8.08 -3.89 -4.06
N GLN A 11 -7.72 -2.93 -4.90
CA GLN A 11 -7.64 -3.07 -6.36
C GLN A 11 -6.18 -3.00 -6.77
N VAL A 12 -5.55 -4.14 -7.02
CA VAL A 12 -4.11 -4.23 -7.30
C VAL A 12 -3.89 -4.29 -8.79
N ASP A 13 -2.84 -3.64 -9.30
CA ASP A 13 -2.45 -3.81 -10.70
C ASP A 13 -2.21 -5.29 -11.02
N THR A 14 -2.83 -5.82 -12.07
CA THR A 14 -2.78 -7.26 -12.37
C THR A 14 -1.37 -7.74 -12.65
N ILE A 15 -0.47 -6.90 -13.18
CA ILE A 15 0.94 -7.27 -13.41
C ILE A 15 1.64 -7.45 -12.08
N LEU A 16 1.43 -6.52 -11.13
CA LEU A 16 1.99 -6.63 -9.79
C LEU A 16 1.44 -7.85 -9.05
N TYR A 17 0.13 -8.08 -9.11
CA TYR A 17 -0.50 -9.25 -8.50
C TYR A 17 0.16 -10.55 -8.97
N ARG A 18 0.28 -10.74 -10.30
CA ARG A 18 0.90 -11.93 -10.88
C ARG A 18 2.38 -12.04 -10.54
N PHE A 19 3.11 -10.94 -10.50
CA PHE A 19 4.50 -10.96 -10.06
C PHE A 19 4.64 -11.50 -8.63
N ILE A 20 3.78 -11.05 -7.71
CA ILE A 20 3.80 -11.57 -6.35
C ILE A 20 3.47 -13.06 -6.32
N GLU A 21 2.38 -13.49 -6.97
CA GLU A 21 1.95 -14.89 -7.03
C GLU A 21 2.99 -15.83 -7.66
N ASP A 22 3.53 -15.43 -8.83
CA ASP A 22 4.29 -16.35 -9.67
C ASP A 22 5.80 -16.28 -9.38
N LYS A 23 6.29 -15.19 -8.78
CA LYS A 23 7.73 -14.93 -8.60
C LYS A 23 8.17 -14.70 -7.16
N VAL A 24 7.31 -14.13 -6.30
CA VAL A 24 7.71 -13.75 -4.94
C VAL A 24 7.28 -14.79 -3.91
N LEU A 25 6.01 -15.20 -3.92
CA LEU A 25 5.48 -16.16 -2.95
C LEU A 25 6.06 -17.57 -3.07
N PRO A 26 6.32 -18.13 -4.26
CA PRO A 26 6.85 -19.49 -4.37
C PRO A 26 8.17 -19.65 -3.62
N GLY A 27 8.27 -20.68 -2.77
CA GLY A 27 9.48 -20.95 -1.97
C GLY A 27 9.56 -20.18 -0.65
N THR A 28 8.66 -19.24 -0.37
CA THR A 28 8.62 -18.52 0.92
C THR A 28 7.92 -19.29 2.04
N GLY A 29 7.09 -20.29 1.68
CA GLY A 29 6.23 -21.00 2.63
C GLY A 29 5.04 -20.18 3.14
N ILE A 30 4.81 -18.98 2.58
CA ILE A 30 3.69 -18.12 2.92
C ILE A 30 2.54 -18.39 1.93
N ASP A 31 1.35 -18.64 2.48
CA ASP A 31 0.12 -18.78 1.70
C ASP A 31 -0.33 -17.44 1.07
N SER A 32 -0.83 -17.50 -0.18
CA SER A 32 -1.25 -16.32 -0.94
C SER A 32 -2.40 -15.57 -0.28
N ASP A 33 -3.46 -16.27 0.17
CA ASP A 33 -4.59 -15.62 0.82
C ASP A 33 -4.16 -14.93 2.12
N ARG A 34 -3.33 -15.61 2.92
CA ARG A 34 -2.74 -15.04 4.14
C ARG A 34 -1.92 -13.79 3.83
N TRP A 35 -1.11 -13.81 2.77
CA TRP A 35 -0.29 -12.68 2.39
C TRP A 35 -1.13 -11.47 1.97
N TRP A 36 -2.07 -11.64 1.03
CA TRP A 36 -2.91 -10.54 0.53
C TRP A 36 -3.83 -9.97 1.60
N ARG A 37 -4.40 -10.83 2.45
CA ARG A 37 -5.24 -10.40 3.58
C ARG A 37 -4.43 -9.58 4.58
N GLY A 38 -3.23 -10.04 4.94
CA GLY A 38 -2.34 -9.33 5.85
C GLY A 38 -1.89 -7.99 5.27
N PHE A 39 -1.51 -7.97 3.98
CA PHE A 39 -1.15 -6.73 3.29
C PHE A 39 -2.31 -5.74 3.24
N ALA A 40 -3.52 -6.19 2.88
CA ALA A 40 -4.71 -5.35 2.86
C ALA A 40 -5.03 -4.75 4.22
N GLN A 41 -4.90 -5.53 5.29
CA GLN A 41 -5.10 -5.04 6.66
C GLN A 41 -4.09 -3.95 7.02
N ILE A 42 -2.80 -4.17 6.72
CA ILE A 42 -1.74 -3.18 6.97
C ILE A 42 -2.02 -1.88 6.21
N VAL A 43 -2.40 -1.97 4.94
CA VAL A 43 -2.76 -0.79 4.13
C VAL A 43 -3.94 -0.06 4.75
N HIS A 44 -5.01 -0.77 5.08
CA HIS A 44 -6.20 -0.17 5.68
C HIS A 44 -5.89 0.56 6.99
N ASP A 45 -5.09 -0.05 7.86
CA ASP A 45 -4.84 0.48 9.20
C ASP A 45 -3.82 1.63 9.20
N LEU A 46 -2.82 1.57 8.30
CA LEU A 46 -1.72 2.53 8.30
C LEU A 46 -1.87 3.67 7.28
N SER A 47 -2.73 3.52 6.26
CA SER A 47 -2.97 4.59 5.28
C SER A 47 -3.43 5.91 5.94
N PRO A 48 -4.41 5.92 6.87
CA PRO A 48 -4.83 7.16 7.52
C PRO A 48 -3.71 7.84 8.31
N MET A 49 -2.86 7.05 8.98
CA MET A 49 -1.72 7.58 9.72
C MET A 49 -0.67 8.18 8.78
N ASN A 50 -0.37 7.52 7.65
CA ASN A 50 0.53 8.06 6.64
C ASN A 50 0.01 9.38 6.06
N GLU A 51 -1.28 9.49 5.77
CA GLU A 51 -1.89 10.74 5.30
C GLU A 51 -1.75 11.88 6.31
N GLN A 52 -1.94 11.60 7.61
CA GLN A 52 -1.74 12.58 8.67
C GLN A 52 -0.28 13.04 8.76
N LEU A 53 0.68 12.13 8.63
CA LEU A 53 2.10 12.47 8.65
C LEU A 53 2.51 13.32 7.45
N LEU A 54 1.94 13.06 6.27
CA LEU A 54 2.15 13.89 5.08
C LEU A 54 1.56 15.29 5.29
N ALA A 55 0.33 15.39 5.81
CA ALA A 55 -0.29 16.67 6.12
C ALA A 55 0.52 17.48 7.15
N GLU A 56 1.07 16.81 8.16
CA GLU A 56 1.91 17.44 9.17
C GLU A 56 3.22 17.99 8.57
N ARG A 57 3.86 17.23 7.66
CA ARG A 57 5.02 17.73 6.91
C ARG A 57 4.66 18.97 6.09
N ASP A 58 3.51 18.96 5.42
CA ASP A 58 3.07 20.07 4.58
C ASP A 58 2.73 21.32 5.44
N ARG A 59 2.18 21.12 6.65
CA ARG A 59 1.98 22.19 7.65
C ARG A 59 3.31 22.82 8.07
N MET A 60 4.30 22.00 8.45
CA MET A 60 5.63 22.49 8.83
C MET A 60 6.29 23.27 7.69
N GLN A 61 6.19 22.78 6.45
CA GLN A 61 6.75 23.47 5.29
C GLN A 61 6.07 24.84 5.08
N SER A 62 4.75 24.91 5.22
CA SER A 62 4.00 26.16 5.08
C SER A 62 4.40 27.21 6.13
N GLU A 63 4.69 26.78 7.37
CA GLU A 63 5.16 27.66 8.43
C GLU A 63 6.58 28.19 8.17
N LEU A 64 7.47 27.36 7.63
CA LEU A 64 8.80 27.77 7.21
C LEU A 64 8.75 28.75 6.03
N ASP A 65 7.92 28.47 5.03
CA ASP A 65 7.74 29.32 3.86
C ASP A 65 7.20 30.70 4.24
N ALA A 66 6.33 30.78 5.25
CA ALA A 66 5.79 32.05 5.76
C ALA A 66 6.78 32.83 6.63
N TRP A 67 7.83 32.18 7.15
CA TRP A 67 8.86 32.81 7.96
C TRP A 67 9.95 33.50 7.13
N HIS A 68 10.16 33.04 5.89
CA HIS A 68 11.10 33.59 4.92
C HIS A 68 10.48 34.67 4.02
#